data_AF-A0A3D4TMR6-F1
#
_entry.id   AF-A0A3D4TMR6-F1
#
_cell.length_a   1.000
_cell.length_b   1.000
_cell.length_c   1.000
_cell.angle_alpha   90.00
_cell.angle_beta   90.00
_cell.angle_gamma   90.00
#
_symmetry.space_group_name_H-M   'P 1'
#
loop_
_entity.id
_entity.type
_entity.pdbx_description
1 polymer ?
#
loop_
_entity_poly.entity_id
_entity_poly.type
_entity_poly.pdbx_seq_one_letter_code
_entity_poly.pdbx_strand_id
1 'polypeptide(L)'
;MSLDATDKPILFLLDREFEDGQIPGQRFFCRHSLLLEGALSSIDGLDAQLDVRRIGFARPRREVIAEIGEQDQSLPKLVLPQGVRSDLASGAHRDRQYISGAEP
;
A
#
# COMPACT_ATOMS: atom_id res chain seq x y z
N MET A 1 -7.02 -19.27 14.50
CA MET A 1 -7.82 -18.97 13.29
C MET A 1 -6.88 -18.26 12.33
N SER A 2 -6.50 -18.92 11.24
CA SER A 2 -5.76 -18.27 10.16
C SER A 2 -6.77 -17.42 9.39
N LEU A 3 -6.57 -16.10 9.34
CA LEU A 3 -7.30 -15.25 8.41
C LEU A 3 -6.85 -15.66 7.00
N ASP A 4 -7.79 -16.02 6.14
CA ASP A 4 -7.47 -16.21 4.72
C ASP A 4 -6.89 -14.90 4.17
N ALA A 5 -6.01 -14.99 3.17
CA ALA A 5 -5.34 -13.80 2.61
C ALA A 5 -6.34 -12.73 2.13
N THR A 6 -7.57 -13.12 1.78
CA THR A 6 -8.66 -12.24 1.38
C THR A 6 -9.24 -11.41 2.54
N ASP A 7 -9.08 -11.84 3.79
CA ASP A 7 -9.59 -11.15 4.99
C ASP A 7 -8.57 -10.19 5.60
N LYS A 8 -7.31 -10.24 5.18
CA LYS A 8 -6.26 -9.34 5.71
C LYS A 8 -6.36 -7.95 5.07
N PRO A 9 -6.04 -6.88 5.82
CA PRO A 9 -5.79 -5.58 5.22
C PRO A 9 -4.62 -5.68 4.23
N ILE A 10 -4.76 -5.05 3.07
CA ILE A 10 -3.71 -5.03 2.05
C ILE A 10 -2.89 -3.76 2.24
N LEU A 11 -1.59 -3.90 2.44
CA LEU A 11 -0.67 -2.77 2.50
C LEU A 11 0.12 -2.69 1.19
N PHE A 12 -0.19 -1.71 0.35
CA PHE A 12 0.60 -1.40 -0.83
C PHE A 12 1.75 -0.46 -0.48
N LEU A 13 2.96 -0.87 -0.84
CA LEU A 13 4.19 -0.10 -0.73
C LEU A 13 4.85 0.02 -2.10
N LEU A 14 5.55 1.12 -2.35
CA LEU A 14 6.53 1.11 -3.43
C LEU A 14 7.67 0.16 -3.08
N ASP A 15 8.27 -0.45 -4.11
CA ASP A 15 9.55 -1.15 -3.94
C ASP A 15 10.53 -0.27 -3.16
N ARG A 16 11.35 -0.93 -2.32
CA ARG A 16 12.31 -0.25 -1.41
C ARG A 16 13.23 0.70 -2.16
N GLU A 17 13.53 0.36 -3.40
CA GLU A 17 14.27 1.15 -4.37
C GLU A 17 13.70 0.90 -5.77
N PHE A 18 13.63 1.94 -6.58
CA PHE A 18 13.09 1.87 -7.94
C PHE A 18 13.80 2.87 -8.86
N GLU A 19 13.69 2.65 -10.16
CA GLU A 19 14.10 3.63 -11.17
C GLU A 19 12.90 4.46 -11.63
N ASP A 20 13.13 5.74 -11.91
CA ASP A 20 12.17 6.57 -12.63
C ASP A 20 12.53 6.54 -14.12
N GLY A 21 11.61 6.10 -14.98
CA GLY A 21 11.82 6.09 -16.43
C GLY A 21 12.08 7.48 -17.02
N GLN A 22 11.74 8.56 -16.30
CA GLN A 22 12.08 9.93 -16.68
C GLN A 22 13.52 10.32 -16.32
N ILE A 23 14.16 9.58 -15.41
CA ILE A 23 15.51 9.86 -14.92
C ILE A 23 16.32 8.54 -14.91
N PRO A 24 16.75 8.05 -16.09
CA PRO A 24 17.44 6.78 -16.20
C PRO A 24 18.80 6.79 -15.50
N GLY A 25 19.19 5.64 -14.94
CA GLY A 25 20.49 5.44 -14.29
C GLY A 25 20.57 5.94 -12.84
N GLN A 26 19.45 6.38 -12.25
CA GLN A 26 19.35 6.74 -10.84
C GLN A 26 18.34 5.86 -10.12
N ARG A 27 18.65 5.53 -8.86
CA ARG A 27 17.75 4.79 -7.97
C ARG A 27 17.16 5.73 -6.95
N PHE A 28 15.86 5.62 -6.74
CA PHE A 28 15.08 6.43 -5.83
C PHE A 28 14.45 5.53 -4.78
N PHE A 29 14.03 6.15 -3.68
CA PHE A 29 13.20 5.50 -2.68
C PHE A 29 12.07 6.46 -2.27
N CYS A 30 10.92 5.88 -1.89
CA CYS A 30 9.83 6.63 -1.30
C CYS A 30 10.00 6.67 0.23
N ARG A 31 10.16 7.85 0.82
CA ARG A 31 10.30 8.01 2.28
C ARG A 31 9.19 7.34 3.06
N HIS A 32 7.93 7.51 2.64
CA HIS A 32 6.78 6.95 3.36
C HIS A 32 6.71 5.41 3.27
N SER A 33 7.00 4.83 2.09
CA SER A 33 7.03 3.38 1.95
C SER A 33 8.20 2.77 2.73
N LEU A 34 9.38 3.41 2.69
CA LEU A 34 10.56 2.92 3.40
C LEU A 34 10.39 3.01 4.93
N LEU A 35 9.69 4.02 5.44
CA LEU A 35 9.34 4.11 6.86
C LEU A 35 8.46 2.93 7.29
N LEU A 36 7.46 2.56 6.48
CA LEU A 36 6.60 1.41 6.76
C LEU A 36 7.35 0.08 6.63
N GLU A 37 8.30 -0.05 5.70
CA GLU A 37 9.20 -1.21 5.66
C GLU A 37 10.01 -1.36 6.96
N GLY A 38 10.47 -0.24 7.54
CA GLY A 38 11.13 -0.23 8.84
C GLY A 38 10.19 -0.66 9.98
N ALA A 39 8.93 -0.21 9.98
CA ALA A 39 7.93 -0.66 10.95
C ALA A 39 7.64 -2.16 10.81
N LEU A 40 7.47 -2.65 9.58
CA LEU A 40 7.23 -4.07 9.29
C LEU A 40 8.39 -4.96 9.76
N SER A 41 9.63 -4.50 9.67
CA SER A 41 10.80 -5.28 10.09
C SER A 41 11.12 -5.19 11.58
N SER A 42 10.57 -4.21 12.30
CA SER A 42 10.88 -3.96 13.72
C SER A 42 9.76 -4.36 14.68
N ILE A 43 8.53 -4.54 14.19
CA ILE A 43 7.38 -4.92 15.00
C ILE A 43 7.05 -6.39 14.77
N ASP A 44 7.33 -7.22 15.77
CA ASP A 44 7.14 -8.67 15.70
C ASP A 44 5.70 -9.05 15.32
N GLY A 45 5.56 -9.84 14.24
CA GLY A 45 4.29 -10.37 13.77
C GLY A 45 3.38 -9.37 13.06
N LEU A 46 3.84 -8.14 12.77
CA LEU A 46 3.06 -7.17 12.00
C LEU A 46 2.90 -7.62 10.53
N ASP A 47 3.95 -8.15 9.91
CA ASP A 47 3.94 -8.62 8.53
C ASP A 47 2.92 -9.76 8.32
N ALA A 48 2.80 -10.67 9.28
CA ALA A 48 1.89 -11.80 9.25
C ALA A 48 0.41 -11.38 9.34
N GLN A 49 0.12 -10.18 9.85
CA GLN A 49 -1.23 -9.62 9.97
C GLN A 49 -1.70 -8.89 8.70
N LEU A 50 -0.79 -8.62 7.76
CA LEU A 50 -1.05 -7.83 6.57
C LEU A 50 -0.82 -8.66 5.30
N ASP A 51 -1.53 -8.32 4.23
CA ASP A 51 -1.13 -8.68 2.87
C ASP A 51 -0.26 -7.54 2.31
N VAL A 52 1.06 -7.65 2.50
CA VAL A 52 2.01 -6.60 2.07
C VAL A 52 2.38 -6.81 0.61
N ARG A 53 1.94 -5.90 -0.26
CA ARG A 53 2.23 -5.92 -1.70
C ARG A 53 3.20 -4.79 -2.05
N ARG A 54 4.34 -5.16 -2.62
CA ARG A 54 5.38 -4.23 -3.09
C ARG A 54 5.29 -4.10 -4.59
N ILE A 55 5.22 -2.87 -5.08
CA ILE A 55 4.97 -2.61 -6.49
C ILE A 55 5.91 -1.54 -7.03
N GLY A 56 6.20 -1.67 -8.33
CA GLY A 56 7.08 -0.77 -9.04
C GLY A 56 6.55 0.67 -9.13
N PHE A 57 7.46 1.60 -9.38
CA PHE A 57 7.14 3.02 -9.47
C PHE A 57 6.31 3.40 -10.70
N ALA A 58 6.49 2.70 -11.82
CA ALA A 58 5.80 3.02 -13.06
C ALA A 58 4.27 2.97 -12.91
N ARG A 59 3.59 3.97 -13.49
CA ARG A 59 2.14 3.96 -13.66
C ARG A 59 1.79 3.42 -15.07
N PRO A 60 0.63 2.79 -15.27
CA PRO A 60 -0.45 2.54 -14.29
C PRO A 60 -0.16 1.37 -13.34
N ARG A 61 -0.47 1.55 -12.05
CA ARG A 61 -0.29 0.55 -11.00
C ARG A 61 -1.50 -0.37 -10.93
N ARG A 62 -1.57 -1.35 -11.83
CA ARG A 62 -2.77 -2.17 -12.06
C ARG A 62 -3.30 -2.86 -10.80
N GLU A 63 -2.43 -3.36 -9.93
CA GLU A 63 -2.84 -4.01 -8.68
C GLU A 63 -3.49 -3.03 -7.70
N VAL A 64 -3.00 -1.80 -7.63
CA VAL A 64 -3.60 -0.73 -6.82
C VAL A 64 -4.95 -0.34 -7.40
N ILE A 65 -5.01 -0.13 -8.72
CA ILE A 65 -6.25 0.22 -9.42
C ILE A 65 -7.35 -0.81 -9.16
N ALA A 66 -7.00 -2.10 -9.15
CA ALA A 66 -7.96 -3.18 -8.90
C ALA A 66 -8.63 -3.09 -7.52
N GLU A 67 -7.92 -2.55 -6.52
CA GLU A 67 -8.39 -2.47 -5.13
C GLU A 67 -8.99 -1.10 -4.78
N ILE A 68 -8.40 0.01 -5.26
CA ILE A 68 -8.78 1.38 -4.86
C ILE A 68 -9.23 2.29 -6.01
N GLY A 69 -9.31 1.75 -7.23
CA GLY A 69 -9.73 2.48 -8.42
C GLY A 69 -8.63 3.34 -9.06
N GLU A 70 -8.93 3.91 -10.22
CA GLU A 70 -7.94 4.63 -11.03
C GLU A 70 -7.56 6.01 -10.50
N GLN A 71 -8.46 6.60 -9.69
CA GLN A 71 -8.39 8.01 -9.29
C GLN A 71 -7.20 8.31 -8.38
N ASP A 72 -6.76 7.34 -7.58
CA ASP A 72 -5.68 7.54 -6.61
C ASP A 72 -4.77 6.32 -6.55
N GLN A 73 -3.65 6.41 -7.27
CA GLN A 73 -2.62 5.37 -7.30
C GLN A 73 -1.41 5.77 -6.44
N SER A 74 -1.52 6.79 -5.58
CA SER A 74 -0.44 7.18 -4.67
C SER A 74 -0.14 6.06 -3.68
N LEU A 75 1.09 6.01 -3.17
CA LEU A 75 1.53 4.99 -2.22
C LEU A 75 2.35 5.65 -1.12
N PRO A 76 2.28 5.14 0.12
CA PRO A 76 1.65 3.86 0.51
C PRO A 76 0.14 3.93 0.73
N LYS A 77 -0.55 2.77 0.63
CA LYS A 77 -2.00 2.63 0.84
C LYS A 77 -2.31 1.40 1.68
N LEU A 78 -3.18 1.55 2.66
CA LEU A 78 -3.75 0.45 3.42
C LEU A 78 -5.21 0.26 3.00
N VAL A 79 -5.55 -0.86 2.38
CA VAL A 79 -6.91 -1.24 2.00
C VAL A 79 -7.50 -2.12 3.09
N LEU A 80 -8.60 -1.67 3.69
CA LEU A 80 -9.25 -2.38 4.79
C LEU A 80 -10.05 -3.59 4.26
N PRO A 81 -10.24 -4.64 5.07
CA PRO A 81 -11.12 -5.76 4.73
C PRO A 81 -12.56 -5.27 4.49
N GLN A 82 -13.34 -6.05 3.74
CA GLN A 82 -14.74 -5.71 3.48
C GLN A 82 -15.53 -5.60 4.80
N GLY A 83 -16.42 -4.62 4.89
CA GLY A 83 -17.23 -4.37 6.08
C GLY A 83 -16.50 -3.66 7.23
N VAL A 84 -15.16 -3.56 7.19
CA VAL A 84 -14.40 -2.75 8.14
C VAL A 84 -14.52 -1.28 7.76
N ARG A 85 -14.80 -0.45 8.77
CA ARG A 85 -14.92 1.00 8.64
C ARG A 85 -13.95 1.71 9.58
N SER A 86 -13.42 2.83 9.15
CA SER A 86 -12.48 3.65 9.92
C SER A 86 -12.72 5.13 9.66
N ASP A 87 -12.66 5.94 10.72
CA ASP A 87 -12.72 7.41 10.64
C ASP A 87 -11.46 8.00 9.97
N LEU A 88 -10.40 7.20 9.82
CA LEU A 88 -9.17 7.57 9.12
C LEU A 88 -9.21 7.28 7.61
N ALA A 89 -10.34 6.76 7.09
CA ALA A 89 -10.46 6.42 5.68
C ALA A 89 -10.29 7.67 4.81
N SER A 90 -9.34 7.61 3.88
CA SER A 90 -9.13 8.66 2.87
C SER A 90 -10.08 8.52 1.68
N GLY A 91 -10.67 7.36 1.51
CA GLY A 91 -11.63 7.08 0.44
C GLY A 91 -12.17 5.66 0.50
N ALA A 92 -12.99 5.34 -0.51
CA ALA A 92 -13.57 4.02 -0.68
C ALA A 92 -13.63 3.65 -2.16
N HIS A 93 -13.47 2.36 -2.45
CA HIS A 93 -13.69 1.80 -3.77
C HIS A 93 -14.46 0.50 -3.62
N ARG A 94 -15.59 0.40 -4.33
CA ARG A 94 -16.58 -0.68 -4.12
C ARG A 94 -16.98 -0.74 -2.64
N ASP A 95 -16.89 -1.91 -2.01
CA ASP A 95 -17.31 -2.12 -0.62
C ASP A 95 -16.18 -1.94 0.42
N ARG A 96 -14.99 -1.52 -0.01
CA ARG A 96 -13.78 -1.40 0.83
C ARG A 96 -13.37 0.05 1.01
N GLN A 97 -12.89 0.37 2.20
CA GLN A 97 -12.25 1.66 2.50
C GLN A 97 -10.72 1.52 2.39
N TYR A 98 -10.04 2.63 2.11
CA TYR A 98 -8.59 2.69 2.15
C TYR A 98 -8.09 3.92 2.91
N ILE A 99 -6.89 3.80 3.47
CA ILE A 99 -6.18 4.84 4.20
C ILE A 99 -4.89 5.15 3.44
N SER A 100 -4.60 6.44 3.26
CA SER A 100 -3.37 6.91 2.62
C SER A 100 -2.30 7.14 3.68
N GLY A 101 -1.07 6.69 3.41
CA GLY A 101 0.08 7.20 4.18
C GLY A 101 0.24 8.67 3.87
N ALA A 102 -0.03 9.50 4.88
CA ALA A 102 -0.09 10.96 4.83
C ALA A 102 1.14 11.59 4.11
N GLU A 103 1.04 12.80 3.56
CA GLU A 103 0.57 14.03 4.21
C GLU A 103 -0.28 14.95 3.31
N PRO A 104 -1.01 15.94 3.88
CA PRO A 104 -2.16 16.65 3.28
C PRO A 104 -2.01 17.15 1.84
#